data_AF-A0A7J9JGX8-F1
#
_entry.id   AF-A0A7J9JGX8-F1
#
_cell.length_a   1.000
_cell.length_b   1.000
_cell.length_c   1.000
_cell.angle_alpha   90.00
_cell.angle_beta   90.00
_cell.angle_gamma   90.00
#
_symmetry.space_group_name_H-M   'P 1'
#
loop_
_entity.id
_entity.type
_entity.pdbx_description
1 polymer ?
#
loop_
_entity_poly.entity_id
_entity_poly.type
_entity_poly.pdbx_seq_one_letter_code
_entity_poly.pdbx_strand_id
1 'polypeptide(L)'
;MTQDVEMKEQAAPSNSLPSFSPSTLHHLKEIASLIETGAYDREVRRILRAIRLTMALRRKLKASALFAFLNFTLIPGSEALTRLSSYLPKEDEHAMEVDTATSAPQAPAKHSLPEIEIYCYLLVLMFLIDQKKYNEAKACSSASIARLKNINRRTVDVLAARLYFYYSLCYELTGDLAEIRGNLLSLHRIATLRHDELGQETLLNLLLRNYLHYNLYDQAEKLRSKAPRFEAHSNQQFCRYLFYLGKIRTIQLEYTDAKECLLQAARKAPIAALGFRVQCNKWAIIVRLLLGEIPERTVFMQKGMEKALRPYFELTNAVRIGDLELFRSVAEKFSSTFSSDRTHNLIVRLRHNVIRTGLRNISISYSRISLVDVAKKLRLDSVADAESIVAKAIRDGAIDATLDHASRCMLSKETGDIYSMTEPQTVFNSRIAFCLNMHNEAVRALRFPPNSHKEKESAEKRRERRQQEQELAKHIAEEDDDEF
;
A
#
# COMPACT_ATOMS: atom_id res chain seq x y z
N MET A 1 -27.25 35.37 31.59
CA MET A 1 -26.83 36.25 30.48
C MET A 1 -25.32 36.35 30.51
N THR A 2 -24.66 35.47 29.77
CA THR A 2 -23.21 35.44 29.57
C THR A 2 -23.03 34.94 28.15
N GLN A 3 -22.62 35.85 27.27
CA GLN A 3 -22.46 35.62 25.83
C GLN A 3 -21.32 34.63 25.59
N ASP A 4 -21.66 33.51 24.97
CA ASP A 4 -20.71 32.62 24.33
C ASP A 4 -20.01 33.36 23.19
N VAL A 5 -18.69 33.48 23.29
CA VAL A 5 -17.82 33.98 22.22
C VAL A 5 -17.68 32.85 21.20
N GLU A 6 -18.61 32.81 20.25
CA GLU A 6 -18.46 32.03 19.02
C GLU A 6 -17.21 32.54 18.27
N MET A 7 -16.18 31.69 18.21
CA MET A 7 -15.07 31.86 17.28
C MET A 7 -15.63 31.78 15.86
N LYS A 8 -15.76 32.93 15.20
CA LYS A 8 -16.02 33.05 13.76
C LYS A 8 -15.14 32.08 13.00
N GLU A 9 -15.78 31.08 12.39
CA GLU A 9 -15.19 30.30 11.31
C GLU A 9 -14.63 31.28 10.26
N GLN A 10 -13.32 31.20 10.04
CA GLN A 10 -12.73 31.84 8.88
C GLN A 10 -13.33 31.20 7.63
N ALA A 11 -14.17 31.98 6.95
CA ALA A 11 -14.77 31.63 5.68
C ALA A 11 -13.69 31.13 4.71
N ALA A 12 -13.94 29.97 4.10
CA ALA A 12 -13.22 29.49 2.95
C ALA A 12 -13.21 30.58 1.86
N PRO A 13 -12.04 30.94 1.28
CA PRO A 13 -12.02 31.87 0.16
C PRO A 13 -12.79 31.27 -1.00
N SER A 14 -13.83 31.99 -1.40
CA SER A 14 -14.71 31.69 -2.52
C SER A 14 -13.92 31.54 -3.81
N ASN A 15 -14.12 30.41 -4.48
CA ASN A 15 -13.77 30.21 -5.88
C ASN A 15 -14.51 31.25 -6.74
N SER A 16 -13.80 32.33 -7.09
CA SER A 16 -14.06 33.06 -8.32
C SER A 16 -12.79 32.97 -9.16
N LEU A 17 -12.86 32.18 -10.24
CA LEU A 17 -11.82 32.06 -11.25
C LEU A 17 -12.00 33.21 -12.26
N PRO A 18 -11.08 34.19 -12.35
CA PRO A 18 -10.78 34.79 -13.63
C PRO A 18 -9.92 33.80 -14.41
N SER A 19 -10.29 33.60 -15.67
CA SER A 19 -9.62 32.78 -16.67
C SER A 19 -8.20 33.26 -16.96
N PHE A 20 -7.22 32.76 -16.22
CA PHE A 20 -5.84 32.64 -16.64
C PHE A 20 -5.30 31.34 -16.06
N SER A 21 -5.01 30.34 -16.89
CA SER A 21 -4.32 29.13 -16.42
C SER A 21 -2.95 29.54 -15.90
N PRO A 22 -2.64 29.46 -14.58
CA PRO A 22 -1.28 29.66 -14.11
C PRO A 22 -0.37 28.67 -14.84
N SER A 23 0.75 29.18 -15.36
CA SER A 23 1.71 28.37 -16.10
C SER A 23 2.20 27.21 -15.23
N THR A 24 2.46 26.05 -15.83
CA THR A 24 3.00 24.87 -15.12
C THR A 24 4.28 25.20 -14.33
N LEU A 25 5.01 26.22 -14.76
CA LEU A 25 6.17 26.79 -14.08
C LEU A 25 5.83 27.45 -12.75
N HIS A 26 4.71 28.19 -12.64
CA HIS A 26 4.30 28.79 -11.37
C HIS A 26 3.98 27.73 -10.33
N HIS A 27 3.27 26.67 -10.73
CA HIS A 27 2.99 25.54 -9.84
C HIS A 27 4.23 24.74 -9.45
N LEU A 28 5.22 24.61 -10.33
CA LEU A 28 6.49 23.96 -9.98
C LEU A 28 7.30 24.81 -9.00
N LYS A 29 7.29 26.15 -9.16
CA LYS A 29 7.91 27.09 -8.21
C LYS A 29 7.22 27.08 -6.85
N GLU A 30 5.89 27.01 -6.80
CA GLU A 30 5.13 26.81 -5.56
C GLU A 30 5.44 25.46 -4.90
N ILE A 31 5.68 24.40 -5.67
CA ILE A 31 6.07 23.10 -5.11
C ILE A 31 7.50 23.15 -4.56
N ALA A 32 8.42 23.83 -5.25
CA ALA A 32 9.79 24.04 -4.77
C ALA A 32 9.80 24.81 -3.44
N SER A 33 9.04 25.91 -3.34
CA SER A 33 8.93 26.68 -2.09
C SER A 33 8.24 25.90 -0.96
N LEU A 34 7.28 25.01 -1.29
CA LEU A 34 6.69 24.09 -0.31
C LEU A 34 7.68 23.01 0.19
N ILE A 35 8.62 22.58 -0.65
CA ILE A 35 9.69 21.65 -0.27
C ILE A 35 10.74 22.38 0.57
N GLU A 36 11.09 23.61 0.22
CA GLU A 36 11.99 24.47 0.99
C GLU A 36 11.42 24.75 2.38
N THR A 37 10.20 25.29 2.47
CA THR A 37 9.53 25.53 3.75
C THR A 37 9.33 24.24 4.54
N GLY A 38 9.04 23.12 3.87
CA GLY A 38 8.97 21.80 4.52
C GLY A 38 10.32 21.27 5.02
N ALA A 39 11.42 21.61 4.36
CA ALA A 39 12.77 21.27 4.76
C ALA A 39 13.25 22.10 5.96
N TYR A 40 12.94 23.40 5.96
CA TYR A 40 13.23 24.31 7.07
C TYR A 40 12.39 23.95 8.31
N ASP A 41 11.09 23.66 8.15
CA ASP A 41 10.19 23.31 9.26
C ASP A 41 10.30 21.83 9.68
N ARG A 42 11.12 21.02 8.97
CA ARG A 42 11.21 19.55 9.11
C ARG A 42 9.85 18.82 9.01
N GLU A 43 8.86 19.46 8.38
CA GLU A 43 7.50 18.94 8.25
C GLU A 43 7.37 18.01 7.02
N VAL A 44 7.48 16.70 7.27
CA VAL A 44 7.24 15.63 6.27
C VAL A 44 5.89 15.73 5.55
N ARG A 45 4.86 16.32 6.20
CA ARG A 45 3.51 16.45 5.62
C ARG A 45 3.45 17.41 4.43
N ARG A 46 4.22 18.51 4.45
CA ARG A 46 4.26 19.49 3.35
C ARG A 46 4.94 18.89 2.11
N ILE A 47 6.01 18.13 2.32
CA ILE A 47 6.71 17.36 1.27
C ILE A 47 5.77 16.32 0.64
N LEU A 48 4.95 15.61 1.43
CA LEU A 48 3.95 14.67 0.90
C LEU A 48 2.85 15.37 0.07
N ARG A 49 2.46 16.59 0.43
CA ARG A 49 1.50 17.40 -0.34
C ARG A 49 2.11 17.85 -1.67
N ALA A 50 3.35 18.32 -1.66
CA ALA A 50 4.15 18.62 -2.85
C ALA A 50 4.25 17.44 -3.83
N ILE A 51 4.47 16.21 -3.31
CA ILE A 51 4.51 14.98 -4.13
C ILE A 51 3.14 14.63 -4.74
N ARG A 52 2.02 14.98 -4.09
CA ARG A 52 0.68 14.76 -4.69
C ARG A 52 0.40 15.77 -5.79
N LEU A 53 0.79 17.03 -5.59
CA LEU A 53 0.64 18.09 -6.59
C LEU A 53 1.47 17.80 -7.83
N THR A 54 2.69 17.29 -7.69
CA THR A 54 3.49 16.82 -8.85
C THR A 54 2.84 15.68 -9.62
N MET A 55 2.25 14.70 -8.93
CA MET A 55 1.57 13.59 -9.61
C MET A 55 0.34 14.08 -10.39
N ALA A 56 -0.35 15.12 -9.93
CA ALA A 56 -1.42 15.77 -10.67
C ALA A 56 -0.90 16.56 -11.89
N LEU A 57 0.29 17.17 -11.76
CA LEU A 57 0.97 17.89 -12.83
C LEU A 57 1.65 16.98 -13.85
N ARG A 58 1.84 15.68 -13.56
CA ARG A 58 2.49 14.71 -14.46
C ARG A 58 1.94 14.75 -15.90
N ARG A 59 0.61 14.85 -16.05
CA ARG A 59 -0.05 14.91 -17.38
C ARG A 59 0.16 16.23 -18.13
N LYS A 60 0.66 17.27 -17.45
CA LYS A 60 0.84 18.63 -17.99
C LYS A 60 2.31 19.03 -18.14
N LEU A 61 3.27 18.15 -17.79
CA LEU A 61 4.70 18.45 -17.88
C LEU A 61 5.16 18.46 -19.35
N LYS A 62 5.71 19.59 -19.80
CA LYS A 62 6.40 19.76 -21.08
C LYS A 62 7.91 19.85 -20.86
N ALA A 63 8.70 19.39 -21.83
CA ALA A 63 10.17 19.40 -21.78
C ALA A 63 10.74 20.80 -21.49
N SER A 64 10.20 21.82 -22.15
CA SER A 64 10.59 23.23 -21.98
C SER A 64 10.33 23.78 -20.57
N ALA A 65 9.25 23.34 -19.92
CA ALA A 65 8.95 23.73 -18.54
C ALA A 65 9.86 23.03 -17.52
N LEU A 66 10.34 21.81 -17.83
CA LEU A 66 11.35 21.12 -17.02
C LEU A 66 12.72 21.80 -17.14
N PHE A 67 13.15 22.17 -18.34
CA PHE A 67 14.40 22.92 -18.54
C PHE A 67 14.38 24.28 -17.82
N ALA A 68 13.32 25.06 -17.98
CA ALA A 68 13.18 26.35 -17.29
C ALA A 68 13.10 26.21 -15.76
N PHE A 69 12.53 25.10 -15.25
CA PHE A 69 12.51 24.81 -13.81
C PHE A 69 13.87 24.34 -13.29
N LEU A 70 14.59 23.50 -14.04
CA LEU A 70 15.94 23.05 -13.68
C LEU A 70 16.92 24.22 -13.65
N ASN A 71 16.85 25.13 -14.62
CA ASN A 71 17.67 26.35 -14.66
C ASN A 71 17.33 27.35 -13.54
N PHE A 72 16.09 27.33 -13.03
CA PHE A 72 15.66 28.18 -11.92
C PHE A 72 16.00 27.59 -10.53
N THR A 73 16.01 26.27 -10.39
CA THR A 73 16.13 25.60 -9.08
C THR A 73 17.53 25.10 -8.75
N LEU A 74 18.37 24.85 -9.75
CA LEU A 74 19.74 24.41 -9.54
C LEU A 74 20.73 25.51 -9.88
N ILE A 75 21.82 25.60 -9.12
CA ILE A 75 22.93 26.52 -9.38
C ILE A 75 23.53 26.18 -10.74
N PRO A 76 23.69 27.13 -11.67
CA PRO A 76 24.34 26.88 -12.95
C PRO A 76 25.77 26.35 -12.70
N GLY A 77 26.00 25.07 -12.99
CA GLY A 77 27.27 24.38 -12.78
C GLY A 77 27.27 23.15 -11.85
N SER A 78 26.16 22.76 -11.22
CA SER A 78 26.11 21.51 -10.44
C SER A 78 26.23 20.28 -11.35
N GLU A 79 27.04 19.28 -10.97
CA GLU A 79 27.19 17.99 -11.69
C GLU A 79 25.84 17.32 -11.98
N ALA A 80 24.85 17.57 -11.13
CA ALA A 80 23.49 17.10 -11.29
C ALA A 80 22.79 17.73 -12.50
N LEU A 81 22.99 19.02 -12.77
CA LEU A 81 22.44 19.69 -13.95
C LEU A 81 23.07 19.18 -15.23
N THR A 82 24.39 19.01 -15.30
CA THR A 82 25.06 18.45 -16.49
C THR A 82 24.64 17.02 -16.79
N ARG A 83 24.36 16.21 -15.76
CA ARG A 83 23.81 14.86 -15.94
C ARG A 83 22.34 14.92 -16.34
N LEU A 84 21.52 15.71 -15.67
CA LEU A 84 20.08 15.83 -15.96
C LEU A 84 19.80 16.49 -17.32
N SER A 85 20.62 17.45 -17.75
CA SER A 85 20.53 18.08 -19.07
C SER A 85 20.97 17.14 -20.19
N SER A 86 21.86 16.17 -19.92
CA SER A 86 22.21 15.12 -20.89
C SER A 86 21.09 14.10 -21.13
N TYR A 87 20.17 13.93 -20.16
CA TYR A 87 19.05 13.00 -20.26
C TYR A 87 17.77 13.62 -20.85
N LEU A 88 17.68 14.95 -20.93
CA LEU A 88 16.56 15.60 -21.59
C LEU A 88 16.87 15.73 -23.09
N PRO A 89 15.92 15.38 -24.00
CA PRO A 89 16.12 15.68 -25.41
C PRO A 89 16.28 17.21 -25.56
N LYS A 90 17.39 17.63 -26.15
CA LYS A 90 17.54 18.97 -26.68
C LYS A 90 16.50 19.09 -27.80
N GLU A 91 15.38 19.74 -27.54
CA GLU A 91 14.60 20.28 -28.66
C GLU A 91 15.26 21.59 -29.08
N ASP A 92 15.40 21.74 -30.39
CA ASP A 92 16.29 22.66 -31.09
C ASP A 92 16.15 24.13 -30.65
N GLU A 93 17.28 24.83 -30.75
CA GLU A 93 17.50 26.25 -30.45
C GLU A 93 16.72 27.22 -31.36
N HIS A 94 15.44 27.01 -31.66
CA HIS A 94 14.66 27.94 -32.50
C HIS A 94 13.35 28.37 -31.82
N ALA A 95 13.49 29.23 -30.82
CA ALA A 95 12.46 30.23 -30.51
C ALA A 95 13.18 31.58 -30.41
N MET A 96 12.97 32.43 -31.43
CA MET A 96 13.55 33.76 -31.58
C MET A 96 13.69 34.52 -30.25
N GLU A 97 14.91 34.97 -29.97
CA GLU A 97 15.16 36.04 -29.02
C GLU A 97 14.42 37.29 -29.50
N VAL A 98 13.43 37.74 -28.72
CA VAL A 98 12.90 39.09 -28.83
C VAL A 98 13.25 39.79 -27.53
N ASP A 99 14.23 40.69 -27.64
CA ASP A 99 14.68 41.59 -26.58
C ASP A 99 13.50 42.37 -25.98
N THR A 100 13.23 42.16 -24.69
CA THR A 100 12.61 43.19 -23.85
C THR A 100 13.42 43.35 -22.57
N ALA A 101 14.38 44.27 -22.65
CA ALA A 101 15.12 44.80 -21.52
C ALA A 101 14.18 45.60 -20.60
N THR A 102 13.90 45.11 -19.39
CA THR A 102 13.99 45.94 -18.17
C THR A 102 14.23 45.04 -16.97
N SER A 103 15.45 45.14 -16.44
CA SER A 103 15.92 44.52 -15.21
C SER A 103 15.12 44.99 -13.99
N ALA A 104 14.28 44.11 -13.44
CA ALA A 104 13.91 44.16 -12.02
C ALA A 104 14.77 43.11 -11.29
N PRO A 105 15.52 43.47 -10.24
CA PRO A 105 16.37 42.53 -9.53
C PRO A 105 15.48 41.59 -8.70
N GLN A 106 15.06 40.47 -9.28
CA GLN A 106 14.47 39.38 -8.50
C GLN A 106 15.60 38.68 -7.76
N ALA A 107 15.57 38.80 -6.43
CA ALA A 107 16.54 38.23 -5.51
C ALA A 107 16.89 36.77 -5.87
N PRO A 108 18.19 36.43 -5.93
CA PRO A 108 18.60 35.05 -6.18
C PRO A 108 18.43 34.26 -4.88
N ALA A 109 17.33 33.54 -4.72
CA ALA A 109 17.24 32.50 -3.70
C ALA A 109 18.10 31.30 -4.16
N LYS A 110 19.42 31.48 -4.13
CA LYS A 110 20.41 30.42 -4.30
C LYS A 110 20.39 29.54 -3.04
N HIS A 111 19.58 28.49 -3.06
CA HIS A 111 19.61 27.48 -2.00
C HIS A 111 19.67 26.08 -2.62
N SER A 112 20.90 25.55 -2.75
CA SER A 112 21.16 24.15 -3.07
C SER A 112 20.83 23.28 -1.85
N LEU A 113 19.54 23.07 -1.60
CA LEU A 113 19.12 22.06 -0.66
C LEU A 113 19.18 20.69 -1.37
N PRO A 114 19.84 19.68 -0.75
CA PRO A 114 19.86 18.32 -1.30
C PRO A 114 18.46 17.75 -1.59
N GLU A 115 17.42 18.22 -0.90
CA GLU A 115 16.03 17.83 -1.17
C GLU A 115 15.52 18.29 -2.53
N ILE A 116 15.90 19.51 -2.97
CA ILE A 116 15.49 20.07 -4.26
C ILE A 116 16.19 19.32 -5.40
N GLU A 117 17.48 19.00 -5.22
CA GLU A 117 18.22 18.20 -6.20
C GLU A 117 17.58 16.82 -6.39
N ILE A 118 17.27 16.13 -5.29
CA ILE A 118 16.63 14.80 -5.28
C ILE A 118 15.23 14.86 -5.89
N TYR A 119 14.49 15.93 -5.64
CA TYR A 119 13.19 16.17 -6.27
C TYR A 119 13.31 16.44 -7.77
N CYS A 120 14.36 17.12 -8.23
CA CYS A 120 14.64 17.30 -9.65
C CYS A 120 14.97 15.96 -10.34
N TYR A 121 15.76 15.10 -9.70
CA TYR A 121 15.97 13.72 -10.17
C TYR A 121 14.65 12.94 -10.28
N LEU A 122 13.75 13.09 -9.30
CA LEU A 122 12.44 12.45 -9.32
C LEU A 122 11.59 12.92 -10.51
N LEU A 123 11.56 14.22 -10.80
CA LEU A 123 10.82 14.79 -11.93
C LEU A 123 11.37 14.30 -13.27
N VAL A 124 12.70 14.29 -13.44
CA VAL A 124 13.32 13.81 -14.68
C VAL A 124 13.08 12.32 -14.88
N LEU A 125 13.14 11.50 -13.83
CA LEU A 125 12.78 10.09 -13.91
C LEU A 125 11.32 9.89 -14.34
N MET A 126 10.39 10.66 -13.77
CA MET A 126 8.98 10.59 -14.17
C MET A 126 8.80 10.94 -15.66
N PHE A 127 9.49 11.98 -16.13
CA PHE A 127 9.44 12.41 -17.51
C PHE A 127 10.03 11.38 -18.49
N LEU A 128 11.19 10.80 -18.17
CA LEU A 128 11.83 9.76 -18.99
C LEU A 128 10.97 8.48 -19.10
N ILE A 129 10.29 8.11 -18.01
CA ILE A 129 9.33 6.99 -18.02
C ILE A 129 8.15 7.31 -18.94
N ASP A 130 7.65 8.55 -18.90
CA ASP A 130 6.54 8.98 -19.78
C ASP A 130 6.95 9.04 -21.26
N GLN A 131 8.22 9.38 -21.55
CA GLN A 131 8.80 9.34 -22.89
C GLN A 131 9.25 7.93 -23.36
N LYS A 132 9.07 6.89 -22.51
CA LYS A 132 9.47 5.50 -22.78
C LYS A 132 10.97 5.28 -23.07
N LYS A 133 11.85 6.20 -22.66
CA LYS A 133 13.32 6.06 -22.79
C LYS A 133 13.90 5.31 -21.59
N TYR A 134 13.81 3.98 -21.60
CA TYR A 134 14.09 3.17 -20.42
C TYR A 134 15.59 3.04 -20.06
N ASN A 135 16.49 3.11 -21.04
CA ASN A 135 17.94 2.97 -20.79
C ASN A 135 18.54 4.22 -20.13
N GLU A 136 18.12 5.41 -20.57
CA GLU A 136 18.48 6.69 -19.96
C GLU A 136 17.88 6.81 -18.54
N ALA A 137 16.64 6.33 -18.36
CA ALA A 137 15.99 6.28 -17.05
C ALA A 137 16.75 5.39 -16.05
N LYS A 138 17.30 4.24 -16.48
CA LYS A 138 18.15 3.39 -15.65
C LYS A 138 19.36 4.14 -15.13
N ALA A 139 20.13 4.75 -16.01
CA ALA A 139 21.37 5.45 -15.67
C ALA A 139 21.11 6.66 -14.75
N CYS A 140 20.03 7.40 -15.02
CA CYS A 140 19.57 8.47 -14.14
C CYS A 140 19.21 7.92 -12.75
N SER A 141 18.50 6.79 -12.68
CA SER A 141 18.03 6.22 -11.42
C SER A 141 19.16 5.64 -10.56
N SER A 142 20.18 5.01 -11.15
CA SER A 142 21.38 4.54 -10.43
C SER A 142 22.23 5.70 -9.91
N ALA A 143 22.35 6.78 -10.70
CA ALA A 143 23.04 8.00 -10.26
C ALA A 143 22.32 8.66 -9.08
N SER A 144 20.99 8.71 -9.09
CA SER A 144 20.19 9.22 -7.98
C SER A 144 20.40 8.40 -6.70
N ILE A 145 20.43 7.07 -6.77
CA ILE A 145 20.69 6.21 -5.61
C ILE A 145 22.11 6.39 -5.07
N ALA A 146 23.12 6.53 -5.95
CA ALA A 146 24.49 6.78 -5.52
C ALA A 146 24.62 8.11 -4.76
N ARG A 147 23.94 9.17 -5.24
CA ARG A 147 23.86 10.45 -4.51
C ARG A 147 23.11 10.33 -3.19
N LEU A 148 22.04 9.54 -3.15
CA LEU A 148 21.22 9.38 -1.95
C LEU A 148 21.97 8.64 -0.82
N LYS A 149 22.89 7.74 -1.15
CA LYS A 149 23.78 7.10 -0.16
C LYS A 149 24.64 8.12 0.61
N ASN A 150 25.01 9.22 -0.05
CA ASN A 150 25.91 10.25 0.50
C ASN A 150 25.17 11.33 1.31
N ILE A 151 23.85 11.44 1.18
CA ILE A 151 23.05 12.48 1.85
C ILE A 151 22.32 11.86 3.06
N ASN A 152 22.51 12.46 4.24
CA ASN A 152 21.98 11.96 5.51
C ASN A 152 21.03 12.99 6.17
N ARG A 153 19.86 13.22 5.57
CA ARG A 153 18.80 14.07 6.17
C ARG A 153 17.47 13.32 6.18
N ARG A 154 16.77 13.29 7.32
CA ARG A 154 15.47 12.58 7.48
C ARG A 154 14.34 13.07 6.56
N THR A 155 14.39 14.35 6.18
CA THR A 155 13.48 14.97 5.21
C THR A 155 13.62 14.37 3.81
N VAL A 156 14.81 13.86 3.47
CA VAL A 156 15.08 13.20 2.19
C VAL A 156 14.42 11.83 2.12
N ASP A 157 14.16 11.14 3.23
CA ASP A 157 13.68 9.75 3.23
C ASP A 157 12.31 9.59 2.54
N VAL A 158 11.48 10.62 2.61
CA VAL A 158 10.16 10.66 1.96
C VAL A 158 10.31 10.72 0.44
N LEU A 159 11.28 11.49 -0.04
CA LEU A 159 11.64 11.59 -1.45
C LEU A 159 12.39 10.34 -1.90
N ALA A 160 13.28 9.80 -1.07
CA ALA A 160 14.03 8.57 -1.27
C ALA A 160 13.10 7.39 -1.49
N ALA A 161 12.07 7.23 -0.65
CA ALA A 161 11.04 6.20 -0.78
C ALA A 161 10.35 6.23 -2.16
N ARG A 162 10.12 7.42 -2.72
CA ARG A 162 9.55 7.57 -4.07
C ARG A 162 10.56 7.28 -5.17
N LEU A 163 11.79 7.72 -5.00
CA LEU A 163 12.89 7.40 -5.91
C LEU A 163 13.14 5.89 -5.96
N TYR A 164 13.15 5.18 -4.83
CA TYR A 164 13.29 3.72 -4.81
C TYR A 164 12.16 3.03 -5.58
N PHE A 165 10.93 3.54 -5.48
CA PHE A 165 9.80 3.02 -6.27
C PHE A 165 10.01 3.22 -7.77
N TYR A 166 10.36 4.42 -8.22
CA TYR A 166 10.61 4.67 -9.64
C TYR A 166 11.86 3.96 -10.16
N TYR A 167 12.89 3.82 -9.33
CA TYR A 167 14.05 2.99 -9.61
C TYR A 167 13.62 1.56 -9.90
N SER A 168 12.87 0.92 -8.98
CA SER A 168 12.37 -0.44 -9.22
C SER A 168 11.55 -0.56 -10.51
N LEU A 169 10.71 0.44 -10.81
CA LEU A 169 9.86 0.45 -12.00
C LEU A 169 10.68 0.53 -13.29
N CYS A 170 11.73 1.36 -13.35
CA CYS A 170 12.60 1.47 -14.53
C CYS A 170 13.27 0.13 -14.87
N TYR A 171 13.70 -0.60 -13.84
CA TYR A 171 14.28 -1.92 -14.05
C TYR A 171 13.25 -3.02 -14.30
N GLU A 172 12.01 -2.89 -13.80
CA GLU A 172 10.92 -3.80 -14.18
C GLU A 172 10.60 -3.69 -15.67
N LEU A 173 10.58 -2.47 -16.21
CA LEU A 173 10.25 -2.20 -17.62
C LEU A 173 11.33 -2.67 -18.59
N THR A 174 12.53 -2.93 -18.08
CA THR A 174 13.69 -3.35 -18.88
C THR A 174 14.12 -4.79 -18.62
N GLY A 175 13.49 -5.48 -17.67
CA GLY A 175 13.72 -6.90 -17.39
C GLY A 175 14.87 -7.22 -16.44
N ASP A 176 15.78 -6.28 -16.15
CA ASP A 176 16.99 -6.53 -15.35
C ASP A 176 16.76 -6.45 -13.83
N LEU A 177 15.75 -7.16 -13.33
CA LEU A 177 15.37 -7.09 -11.92
C LEU A 177 16.35 -7.83 -10.99
N ALA A 178 17.16 -8.74 -11.50
CA ALA A 178 18.05 -9.57 -10.67
C ALA A 178 19.21 -8.77 -10.07
N GLU A 179 19.82 -7.86 -10.86
CA GLU A 179 20.98 -7.06 -10.47
C GLU A 179 20.68 -6.08 -9.33
N ILE A 180 19.43 -5.63 -9.25
CA ILE A 180 18.98 -4.70 -8.22
C ILE A 180 19.01 -5.31 -6.82
N ARG A 181 18.87 -6.63 -6.67
CA ARG A 181 18.66 -7.25 -5.34
C ARG A 181 19.78 -6.91 -4.37
N GLY A 182 21.04 -6.98 -4.83
CA GLY A 182 22.19 -6.61 -4.01
C GLY A 182 22.15 -5.15 -3.56
N ASN A 183 21.81 -4.24 -4.48
CA ASN A 183 21.68 -2.82 -4.19
C ASN A 183 20.52 -2.55 -3.22
N LEU A 184 19.33 -3.13 -3.40
CA LEU A 184 18.20 -2.95 -2.49
C LEU A 184 18.46 -3.52 -1.10
N LEU A 185 19.13 -4.68 -0.99
CA LEU A 185 19.51 -5.24 0.30
C LEU A 185 20.51 -4.33 1.03
N SER A 186 21.49 -3.78 0.31
CA SER A 186 22.44 -2.81 0.88
C SER A 186 21.73 -1.55 1.39
N LEU A 187 20.76 -1.04 0.63
CA LEU A 187 19.97 0.13 1.00
C LEU A 187 19.04 -0.17 2.18
N HIS A 188 18.43 -1.36 2.22
CA HIS A 188 17.60 -1.78 3.34
C HIS A 188 18.41 -1.86 4.63
N ARG A 189 19.63 -2.43 4.58
CA ARG A 189 20.55 -2.44 5.72
C ARG A 189 20.90 -1.03 6.18
N ILE A 190 21.20 -0.11 5.26
CA ILE A 190 21.49 1.29 5.60
C ILE A 190 20.27 1.95 6.26
N ALA A 191 19.07 1.76 5.71
CA ALA A 191 17.83 2.29 6.28
C ALA A 191 17.54 1.73 7.68
N THR A 192 17.80 0.43 7.91
CA THR A 192 17.65 -0.18 9.24
C THR A 192 18.60 0.40 10.27
N LEU A 193 19.84 0.71 9.87
CA LEU A 193 20.85 1.32 10.74
C LEU A 193 20.53 2.79 11.06
N ARG A 194 19.90 3.49 10.12
CA ARG A 194 19.49 4.90 10.29
C ARG A 194 18.16 5.06 11.04
N HIS A 195 17.44 3.95 11.27
CA HIS A 195 16.06 3.93 11.78
C HIS A 195 15.08 4.71 10.90
N ASP A 196 15.25 4.61 9.57
CA ASP A 196 14.36 5.24 8.59
C ASP A 196 13.13 4.34 8.33
N GLU A 197 12.07 4.48 9.13
CA GLU A 197 10.89 3.62 9.09
C GLU A 197 10.20 3.59 7.71
N LEU A 198 10.01 4.77 7.09
CA LEU A 198 9.39 4.89 5.76
C LEU A 198 10.27 4.25 4.67
N GLY A 199 11.59 4.48 4.73
CA GLY A 199 12.55 3.90 3.80
C GLY A 199 12.57 2.38 3.92
N GLN A 200 12.55 1.86 5.15
CA GLN A 200 12.57 0.44 5.45
C GLN A 200 11.32 -0.27 4.91
N GLU A 201 10.12 0.26 5.16
CA GLU A 201 8.85 -0.27 4.63
C GLU A 201 8.84 -0.32 3.10
N THR A 202 9.27 0.78 2.45
CA THR A 202 9.28 0.86 0.99
C THR A 202 10.26 -0.12 0.37
N LEU A 203 11.49 -0.18 0.88
CA LEU A 203 12.51 -1.10 0.40
C LEU A 203 12.11 -2.56 0.60
N LEU A 204 11.50 -2.89 1.75
CA LEU A 204 10.99 -4.23 1.99
C LEU A 204 9.91 -4.61 0.97
N ASN A 205 8.94 -3.72 0.71
CA ASN A 205 7.91 -3.96 -0.29
C ASN A 205 8.46 -4.17 -1.70
N LEU A 206 9.52 -3.44 -2.06
CA LEU A 206 10.18 -3.59 -3.36
C LEU A 206 10.96 -4.91 -3.45
N LEU A 207 11.64 -5.31 -2.38
CA LEU A 207 12.31 -6.61 -2.28
C LEU A 207 11.31 -7.75 -2.42
N LEU A 208 10.21 -7.72 -1.67
CA LEU A 208 9.14 -8.71 -1.75
C LEU A 208 8.55 -8.79 -3.16
N ARG A 209 8.32 -7.64 -3.82
CA ARG A 209 7.86 -7.62 -5.21
C ARG A 209 8.85 -8.31 -6.16
N ASN A 210 10.15 -8.08 -5.97
CA ASN A 210 11.19 -8.74 -6.77
C ASN A 210 11.17 -10.26 -6.58
N TYR A 211 11.13 -10.74 -5.33
CA TYR A 211 11.06 -12.19 -5.06
C TYR A 211 9.79 -12.84 -5.62
N LEU A 212 8.65 -12.16 -5.50
CA LEU A 212 7.38 -12.63 -6.08
C LEU A 212 7.40 -12.62 -7.61
N HIS A 213 8.15 -11.70 -8.24
CA HIS A 213 8.28 -11.67 -9.69
C HIS A 213 8.95 -12.94 -10.23
N TYR A 214 10.00 -13.41 -9.55
CA TYR A 214 10.78 -14.59 -9.93
C TYR A 214 10.28 -15.90 -9.30
N ASN A 215 9.18 -15.86 -8.54
CA ASN A 215 8.60 -17.02 -7.84
C ASN A 215 9.49 -17.62 -6.73
N LEU A 216 10.41 -16.84 -6.13
CA LEU A 216 11.23 -17.29 -4.99
C LEU A 216 10.50 -17.05 -3.66
N TYR A 217 9.47 -17.86 -3.39
CA TYR A 217 8.61 -17.69 -2.22
C TYR A 217 9.32 -18.01 -0.89
N ASP A 218 10.16 -19.05 -0.86
CA ASP A 218 10.88 -19.47 0.36
C ASP A 218 11.90 -18.43 0.84
N GLN A 219 12.58 -17.76 -0.10
CA GLN A 219 13.51 -16.69 0.23
C GLN A 219 12.77 -15.45 0.75
N ALA A 220 11.61 -15.13 0.17
CA ALA A 220 10.78 -14.02 0.62
C ALA A 220 10.27 -14.25 2.05
N GLU A 221 9.93 -15.49 2.39
CA GLU A 221 9.50 -15.84 3.74
C GLU A 221 10.63 -15.75 4.76
N LYS A 222 11.81 -16.27 4.44
CA LYS A 222 13.00 -16.19 5.31
C LYS A 222 13.43 -14.74 5.55
N LEU A 223 13.25 -13.87 4.54
CA LEU A 223 13.50 -12.44 4.70
C LEU A 223 12.43 -11.79 5.58
N ARG A 224 11.16 -12.15 5.40
CA ARG A 224 10.06 -11.69 6.24
C ARG A 224 10.27 -12.06 7.72
N SER A 225 10.62 -13.31 8.03
CA SER A 225 10.74 -13.76 9.42
C SER A 225 11.82 -13.02 10.20
N LYS A 226 12.84 -12.50 9.50
CA LYS A 226 13.94 -11.72 10.09
C LYS A 226 13.70 -10.20 10.06
N ALA A 227 12.75 -9.72 9.26
CA ALA A 227 12.43 -8.30 9.21
C ALA A 227 11.61 -7.89 10.46
N PRO A 228 11.87 -6.71 11.04
CA PRO A 228 11.08 -6.21 12.17
C PRO A 228 9.63 -5.98 11.73
N ARG A 229 8.68 -6.19 12.65
CA ARG A 229 7.26 -5.89 12.41
C ARG A 229 7.09 -4.37 12.45
N PHE A 230 6.58 -3.79 11.37
CA PHE A 230 6.34 -2.35 11.27
C PHE A 230 4.98 -1.96 11.84
N GLU A 231 4.95 -0.92 12.66
CA GLU A 231 3.74 -0.14 12.91
C GLU A 231 3.48 0.78 11.70
N ALA A 232 2.23 0.90 11.27
CA ALA A 232 1.87 1.45 9.97
C ALA A 232 2.06 2.98 9.89
N HIS A 233 3.27 3.45 9.56
CA HIS A 233 3.56 4.88 9.38
C HIS A 233 2.94 5.44 8.10
N SER A 234 2.92 4.64 7.03
CA SER A 234 2.20 4.96 5.80
C SER A 234 1.17 3.90 5.47
N ASN A 235 -0.12 4.26 5.58
CA ASN A 235 -1.23 3.38 5.19
C ASN A 235 -1.05 2.82 3.76
N GLN A 236 -0.46 3.59 2.84
CA GLN A 236 -0.25 3.17 1.46
C GLN A 236 0.80 2.06 1.32
N GLN A 237 1.90 2.13 2.08
CA GLN A 237 2.96 1.13 2.05
C GLN A 237 2.57 -0.10 2.87
N PHE A 238 1.90 0.12 4.00
CA PHE A 238 1.35 -0.96 4.81
C PHE A 238 0.34 -1.82 4.03
N CYS A 239 -0.52 -1.22 3.22
CA CYS A 239 -1.43 -1.97 2.33
C CYS A 239 -0.69 -2.88 1.35
N ARG A 240 0.41 -2.39 0.76
CA ARG A 240 1.22 -3.16 -0.18
C ARG A 240 1.94 -4.31 0.53
N TYR A 241 2.47 -4.04 1.72
CA TYR A 241 3.10 -5.05 2.56
C TYR A 241 2.12 -6.17 2.90
N LEU A 242 0.94 -5.85 3.42
CA LEU A 242 -0.10 -6.82 3.72
C LEU A 242 -0.53 -7.64 2.50
N PHE A 243 -0.59 -7.02 1.33
CA PHE A 243 -0.91 -7.73 0.09
C PHE A 243 0.18 -8.74 -0.31
N TYR A 244 1.45 -8.36 -0.24
CA TYR A 244 2.56 -9.29 -0.51
C TYR A 244 2.65 -10.40 0.53
N LEU A 245 2.43 -10.06 1.80
CA LEU A 245 2.34 -11.02 2.90
C LEU A 245 1.22 -12.04 2.65
N GLY A 246 0.03 -11.56 2.31
CA GLY A 246 -1.11 -12.41 1.98
C GLY A 246 -0.82 -13.35 0.81
N LYS A 247 -0.14 -12.86 -0.23
CA LYS A 247 0.30 -13.70 -1.36
C LYS A 247 1.26 -14.81 -0.95
N ILE A 248 2.28 -14.49 -0.14
CA ILE A 248 3.25 -15.48 0.34
C ILE A 248 2.54 -16.55 1.16
N ARG A 249 1.73 -16.14 2.14
CA ARG A 249 0.98 -17.07 3.02
C ARG A 249 0.02 -17.96 2.25
N THR A 250 -0.66 -17.42 1.23
CA THR A 250 -1.54 -18.20 0.36
C THR A 250 -0.81 -19.35 -0.34
N ILE A 251 0.43 -19.11 -0.76
CA ILE A 251 1.23 -20.12 -1.47
C ILE A 251 1.73 -21.20 -0.51
N GLN A 252 2.06 -20.80 0.72
CA GLN A 252 2.50 -21.65 1.84
C GLN A 252 1.36 -22.45 2.50
N LEU A 253 0.14 -22.36 1.96
CA LEU A 253 -1.06 -23.04 2.44
C LEU A 253 -1.64 -22.50 3.78
N GLU A 254 -1.12 -21.38 4.29
CA GLU A 254 -1.68 -20.66 5.46
C GLU A 254 -2.86 -19.78 5.04
N TYR A 255 -4.00 -20.39 4.76
CA TYR A 255 -5.15 -19.68 4.18
C TYR A 255 -5.91 -18.78 5.17
N THR A 256 -5.98 -19.14 6.45
CA THR A 256 -6.69 -18.37 7.50
C THR A 256 -6.05 -16.99 7.68
N ASP A 257 -4.74 -16.99 7.90
CA ASP A 257 -3.91 -15.82 8.07
C ASP A 257 -3.85 -14.96 6.79
N ALA A 258 -3.78 -15.61 5.63
CA ALA A 258 -3.80 -14.93 4.34
C ALA A 258 -5.12 -14.17 4.12
N LYS A 259 -6.26 -14.77 4.48
CA LYS A 259 -7.58 -14.12 4.38
C LYS A 259 -7.61 -12.83 5.19
N GLU A 260 -7.14 -12.84 6.43
CA GLU A 260 -7.13 -11.64 7.28
C GLU A 260 -6.25 -10.54 6.69
N CYS A 261 -5.02 -10.88 6.27
CA CYS A 261 -4.07 -9.93 5.68
C CYS A 261 -4.64 -9.29 4.40
N LEU A 262 -5.24 -10.08 3.51
CA LEU A 262 -5.81 -9.59 2.25
C LEU A 262 -7.06 -8.74 2.48
N LEU A 263 -7.90 -9.07 3.46
CA LEU A 263 -9.07 -8.27 3.81
C LEU A 263 -8.69 -6.94 4.46
N GLN A 264 -7.69 -6.94 5.34
CA GLN A 264 -7.13 -5.71 5.90
C GLN A 264 -6.54 -4.83 4.79
N ALA A 265 -5.80 -5.42 3.84
CA ALA A 265 -5.25 -4.69 2.69
C ALA A 265 -6.36 -4.09 1.81
N ALA A 266 -7.45 -4.84 1.55
CA ALA A 266 -8.56 -4.36 0.74
C ALA A 266 -9.33 -3.20 1.40
N ARG A 267 -9.48 -3.22 2.74
CA ARG A 267 -10.16 -2.15 3.51
C ARG A 267 -9.30 -0.90 3.66
N LYS A 268 -7.99 -1.03 3.86
CA LYS A 268 -7.07 0.10 4.04
C LYS A 268 -6.69 0.79 2.72
N ALA A 269 -6.97 0.18 1.56
CA ALA A 269 -6.65 0.73 0.26
C ALA A 269 -7.49 1.99 -0.08
N PRO A 270 -6.88 3.06 -0.63
CA PRO A 270 -7.61 4.29 -0.97
C PRO A 270 -8.59 4.07 -2.13
N ILE A 271 -9.71 4.82 -2.12
CA ILE A 271 -10.80 4.71 -3.10
C ILE A 271 -10.30 4.97 -4.54
N ALA A 272 -9.32 5.87 -4.71
CA ALA A 272 -8.74 6.22 -6.00
C ALA A 272 -7.97 5.08 -6.70
N ALA A 273 -7.50 4.08 -5.95
CA ALA A 273 -6.67 2.99 -6.48
C ALA A 273 -7.52 1.77 -6.89
N LEU A 274 -8.31 1.91 -7.96
CA LEU A 274 -9.21 0.85 -8.44
C LEU A 274 -8.45 -0.45 -8.82
N GLY A 275 -7.36 -0.34 -9.58
CA GLY A 275 -6.62 -1.54 -10.04
C GLY A 275 -6.02 -2.37 -8.90
N PHE A 276 -5.47 -1.72 -7.87
CA PHE A 276 -4.93 -2.42 -6.70
C PHE A 276 -6.03 -3.11 -5.90
N ARG A 277 -7.19 -2.45 -5.71
CA ARG A 277 -8.35 -3.04 -5.02
C ARG A 277 -8.89 -4.25 -5.78
N VAL A 278 -8.99 -4.17 -7.11
CA VAL A 278 -9.36 -5.31 -7.95
C VAL A 278 -8.43 -6.48 -7.70
N GLN A 279 -7.11 -6.25 -7.70
CA GLN A 279 -6.13 -7.33 -7.49
C GLN A 279 -6.23 -7.93 -6.08
N CYS A 280 -6.34 -7.12 -5.03
CA CYS A 280 -6.55 -7.60 -3.66
C CYS A 280 -7.82 -8.45 -3.55
N ASN A 281 -8.92 -8.00 -4.16
CA ASN A 281 -10.19 -8.71 -4.13
C ASN A 281 -10.14 -10.03 -4.90
N LYS A 282 -9.48 -10.08 -6.07
CA LYS A 282 -9.25 -11.34 -6.82
C LYS A 282 -8.57 -12.38 -5.94
N TRP A 283 -7.47 -11.99 -5.27
CA TRP A 283 -6.75 -12.88 -4.36
C TRP A 283 -7.57 -13.26 -3.12
N ALA A 284 -8.28 -12.30 -2.52
CA ALA A 284 -9.13 -12.56 -1.36
C ALA A 284 -10.27 -13.55 -1.68
N ILE A 285 -10.87 -13.46 -2.87
CA ILE A 285 -11.89 -14.41 -3.34
C ILE A 285 -11.29 -15.82 -3.44
N ILE A 286 -10.12 -15.97 -4.09
CA ILE A 286 -9.47 -17.28 -4.23
C ILE A 286 -9.18 -17.89 -2.86
N VAL A 287 -8.62 -17.12 -1.92
CA VAL A 287 -8.31 -17.63 -0.57
C VAL A 287 -9.58 -18.03 0.18
N ARG A 288 -10.67 -17.27 0.07
CA ARG A 288 -11.97 -17.65 0.67
C ARG A 288 -12.50 -18.96 0.08
N LEU A 289 -12.45 -19.11 -1.24
CA LEU A 289 -12.83 -20.37 -1.89
C LEU A 289 -11.93 -21.54 -1.47
N LEU A 290 -10.64 -21.30 -1.22
CA LEU A 290 -9.71 -22.32 -0.73
C LEU A 290 -10.01 -22.77 0.70
N LEU A 291 -10.60 -21.90 1.53
CA LEU A 291 -11.11 -22.22 2.85
C LEU A 291 -12.50 -22.90 2.82
N GLY A 292 -13.15 -22.95 1.65
CA GLY A 292 -14.52 -23.45 1.51
C GLY A 292 -15.60 -22.45 1.92
N GLU A 293 -15.24 -21.18 2.13
CA GLU A 293 -16.19 -20.10 2.39
C GLU A 293 -16.59 -19.40 1.09
N ILE A 294 -17.90 -19.27 0.85
CA ILE A 294 -18.42 -18.59 -0.33
C ILE A 294 -18.42 -17.07 -0.07
N PRO A 295 -17.78 -16.25 -0.94
CA PRO A 295 -17.81 -14.80 -0.80
C PRO A 295 -19.20 -14.21 -1.09
N GLU A 296 -19.55 -13.15 -0.37
CA GLU A 296 -20.79 -12.41 -0.59
C GLU A 296 -20.87 -11.76 -1.98
N ARG A 297 -22.07 -11.73 -2.56
CA ARG A 297 -22.35 -11.12 -3.87
C ARG A 297 -21.98 -9.63 -3.93
N THR A 298 -22.04 -8.94 -2.80
CA THR A 298 -21.70 -7.52 -2.64
C THR A 298 -20.25 -7.20 -3.01
N VAL A 299 -19.33 -8.17 -2.87
CA VAL A 299 -17.91 -8.01 -3.23
C VAL A 299 -17.72 -7.89 -4.74
N PHE A 300 -18.59 -8.54 -5.53
CA PHE A 300 -18.52 -8.58 -6.99
C PHE A 300 -19.19 -7.38 -7.68
N MET A 301 -20.18 -6.76 -7.03
CA MET A 301 -21.02 -5.69 -7.59
C MET A 301 -20.54 -4.27 -7.25
N GLN A 302 -19.26 -4.11 -6.88
CA GLN A 302 -18.71 -2.80 -6.60
C GLN A 302 -18.45 -2.04 -7.91
N LYS A 303 -19.00 -0.82 -8.01
CA LYS A 303 -18.91 0.05 -9.20
C LYS A 303 -17.47 0.12 -9.74
N GLY A 304 -17.28 -0.25 -11.00
CA GLY A 304 -15.99 -0.24 -11.70
C GLY A 304 -15.13 -1.49 -11.57
N MET A 305 -15.48 -2.47 -10.72
CA MET A 305 -14.71 -3.74 -10.56
C MET A 305 -15.36 -4.95 -11.24
N GLU A 306 -16.63 -4.84 -11.63
CA GLU A 306 -17.45 -5.95 -12.17
C GLU A 306 -16.81 -6.63 -13.39
N LYS A 307 -16.30 -5.84 -14.35
CA LYS A 307 -15.69 -6.39 -15.58
C LYS A 307 -14.49 -7.29 -15.28
N ALA A 308 -13.65 -6.91 -14.33
CA ALA A 308 -12.44 -7.65 -13.96
C ALA A 308 -12.72 -8.85 -13.03
N LEU A 309 -13.86 -8.83 -12.32
CA LEU A 309 -14.25 -9.89 -11.38
C LEU A 309 -15.18 -10.94 -12.01
N ARG A 310 -15.72 -10.70 -13.21
CA ARG A 310 -16.62 -11.65 -13.91
C ARG A 310 -16.05 -13.08 -14.06
N PRO A 311 -14.79 -13.29 -14.45
CA PRO A 311 -14.21 -14.65 -14.51
C PRO A 311 -14.20 -15.35 -13.13
N TYR A 312 -13.91 -14.60 -12.08
CA TYR A 312 -13.90 -15.11 -10.70
C TYR A 312 -15.31 -15.35 -10.17
N PHE A 313 -16.30 -14.60 -10.63
CA PHE A 313 -17.71 -14.82 -10.29
C PHE A 313 -18.24 -16.12 -10.89
N GLU A 314 -17.97 -16.39 -12.17
CA GLU A 314 -18.34 -17.66 -12.81
C GLU A 314 -17.62 -18.85 -12.14
N LEU A 315 -16.35 -18.67 -11.74
CA LEU A 315 -15.62 -19.64 -10.94
C LEU A 315 -16.30 -19.90 -9.58
N THR A 316 -16.71 -18.85 -8.86
CA THR A 316 -17.41 -19.02 -7.58
C THR A 316 -18.75 -19.74 -7.72
N ASN A 317 -19.47 -19.52 -8.82
CA ASN A 317 -20.73 -20.21 -9.08
C ASN A 317 -20.50 -21.72 -9.29
N ALA A 318 -19.47 -22.09 -10.05
CA ALA A 318 -19.10 -23.50 -10.23
C ALA A 318 -18.74 -24.17 -8.89
N VAL A 319 -17.95 -23.49 -8.04
CA VAL A 319 -17.58 -24.00 -6.70
C VAL A 319 -18.80 -24.13 -5.79
N ARG A 320 -19.74 -23.19 -5.84
CA ARG A 320 -20.97 -23.23 -5.03
C ARG A 320 -21.88 -24.40 -5.41
N ILE A 321 -22.02 -24.68 -6.70
CA ILE A 321 -22.84 -25.79 -7.20
C ILE A 321 -22.16 -27.12 -6.88
N GLY A 322 -20.82 -27.18 -6.95
CA GLY A 322 -20.06 -28.41 -6.68
C GLY A 322 -19.92 -29.33 -7.89
N ASP A 323 -20.13 -28.82 -9.11
CA ASP A 323 -19.98 -29.59 -10.36
C ASP A 323 -18.56 -29.45 -10.92
N LEU A 324 -17.89 -30.60 -11.11
CA LEU A 324 -16.52 -30.69 -11.62
C LEU A 324 -16.41 -30.30 -13.10
N GLU A 325 -17.43 -30.58 -13.92
CA GLU A 325 -17.39 -30.30 -15.36
C GLU A 325 -17.57 -28.82 -15.65
N LEU A 326 -18.53 -28.18 -14.97
CA LEU A 326 -18.71 -26.74 -15.03
C LEU A 326 -17.43 -26.02 -14.59
N PHE A 327 -16.82 -26.48 -13.50
CA PHE A 327 -15.53 -25.94 -13.03
C PHE A 327 -14.43 -26.07 -14.07
N ARG A 328 -14.29 -27.25 -14.71
CA ARG A 328 -13.31 -27.47 -15.78
C ARG A 328 -13.55 -26.56 -16.98
N SER A 329 -14.80 -26.44 -17.43
CA SER A 329 -15.16 -25.58 -18.58
C SER A 329 -14.87 -24.10 -18.32
N VAL A 330 -15.12 -23.62 -17.09
CA VAL A 330 -14.84 -22.23 -16.69
C VAL A 330 -13.33 -22.00 -16.55
N ALA A 331 -12.59 -22.98 -16.00
CA ALA A 331 -11.14 -22.92 -15.89
C ALA A 331 -10.46 -22.85 -17.27
N GLU A 332 -10.95 -23.61 -18.25
CA GLU A 332 -10.44 -23.59 -19.63
C GLU A 332 -10.78 -22.26 -20.33
N LYS A 333 -12.04 -21.79 -20.24
CA LYS A 333 -12.48 -20.52 -20.84
C LYS A 333 -11.66 -19.30 -20.39
N PHE A 334 -11.29 -19.24 -19.12
CA PHE A 334 -10.60 -18.07 -18.53
C PHE A 334 -9.12 -18.31 -18.23
N SER A 335 -8.51 -19.38 -18.75
CA SER A 335 -7.11 -19.76 -18.47
C SER A 335 -6.10 -18.64 -18.75
N SER A 336 -6.29 -17.86 -19.83
CA SER A 336 -5.43 -16.71 -20.17
C SER A 336 -5.47 -15.62 -19.09
N THR A 337 -6.66 -15.32 -18.56
CA THR A 337 -6.83 -14.31 -17.50
C THR A 337 -6.18 -14.76 -16.18
N PHE A 338 -6.33 -16.03 -15.81
CA PHE A 338 -5.72 -16.60 -14.61
C PHE A 338 -4.20 -16.73 -14.70
N SER A 339 -3.68 -16.98 -15.90
CA SER A 339 -2.24 -16.98 -16.17
C SER A 339 -1.67 -15.57 -16.03
N SER A 340 -2.36 -14.56 -16.55
CA SER A 340 -1.95 -13.15 -16.41
C SER A 340 -1.95 -12.70 -14.94
N ASP A 341 -2.90 -13.19 -14.14
CA ASP A 341 -3.00 -12.90 -12.71
C ASP A 341 -2.03 -13.75 -11.84
N ARG A 342 -1.32 -14.72 -12.44
CA ARG A 342 -0.46 -15.72 -11.76
C ARG A 342 -1.20 -16.55 -10.69
N THR A 343 -2.47 -16.84 -10.91
CA THR A 343 -3.34 -17.57 -9.96
C THR A 343 -3.65 -19.01 -10.39
N HIS A 344 -3.14 -19.45 -11.54
CA HIS A 344 -3.41 -20.78 -12.10
C HIS A 344 -3.16 -21.92 -11.12
N ASN A 345 -2.03 -21.90 -10.40
CA ASN A 345 -1.67 -22.92 -9.40
C ASN A 345 -2.70 -23.04 -8.27
N LEU A 346 -3.31 -21.91 -7.87
CA LEU A 346 -4.33 -21.90 -6.82
C LEU A 346 -5.67 -22.44 -7.33
N ILE A 347 -5.97 -22.21 -8.61
CA ILE A 347 -7.22 -22.68 -9.23
C ILE A 347 -7.19 -24.19 -9.39
N VAL A 348 -6.05 -24.78 -9.78
CA VAL A 348 -5.92 -26.25 -9.82
C VAL A 348 -6.23 -26.87 -8.45
N ARG A 349 -5.80 -26.22 -7.35
CA ARG A 349 -6.10 -26.65 -5.98
C ARG A 349 -7.57 -26.50 -5.59
N LEU A 350 -8.33 -25.61 -6.23
CA LEU A 350 -9.76 -25.44 -5.95
C LEU A 350 -10.57 -26.70 -6.30
N ARG A 351 -10.09 -27.60 -7.18
CA ARG A 351 -10.79 -28.84 -7.52
C ARG A 351 -11.14 -29.66 -6.27
N HIS A 352 -10.23 -29.77 -5.30
CA HIS A 352 -10.51 -30.49 -4.04
C HIS A 352 -11.57 -29.78 -3.18
N ASN A 353 -11.61 -28.45 -3.23
CA ASN A 353 -12.63 -27.67 -2.53
C ASN A 353 -14.00 -27.77 -3.20
N VAL A 354 -14.09 -27.82 -4.53
CA VAL A 354 -15.35 -28.08 -5.25
C VAL A 354 -15.95 -29.40 -4.79
N ILE A 355 -15.12 -30.46 -4.71
CA ILE A 355 -15.54 -31.79 -4.23
C ILE A 355 -16.01 -31.72 -2.77
N ARG A 356 -15.24 -31.04 -1.90
CA ARG A 356 -15.59 -30.88 -0.48
C ARG A 356 -16.92 -30.12 -0.30
N THR A 357 -17.13 -29.03 -1.04
CA THR A 357 -18.37 -28.25 -1.00
C THR A 357 -19.54 -29.06 -1.56
N GLY A 358 -19.36 -29.78 -2.67
CA GLY A 358 -20.37 -30.67 -3.23
C GLY A 358 -20.79 -31.76 -2.24
N LEU A 359 -19.83 -32.42 -1.60
CA LEU A 359 -20.10 -33.44 -0.58
C LEU A 359 -20.81 -32.86 0.65
N ARG A 360 -20.42 -31.67 1.13
CA ARG A 360 -21.10 -30.98 2.23
C ARG A 360 -22.56 -30.65 1.88
N ASN A 361 -22.84 -30.22 0.65
CA ASN A 361 -24.21 -29.98 0.19
C ASN A 361 -25.02 -31.29 0.17
N ILE A 362 -24.41 -32.39 -0.26
CA ILE A 362 -25.05 -33.72 -0.27
C ILE A 362 -25.35 -34.19 1.16
N SER A 363 -24.39 -34.06 2.09
CA SER A 363 -24.58 -34.51 3.49
C SER A 363 -25.66 -33.73 4.24
N ILE A 364 -25.83 -32.44 3.92
CA ILE A 364 -26.92 -31.62 4.47
C ILE A 364 -28.26 -31.99 3.85
N SER A 365 -28.28 -32.37 2.57
CA SER A 365 -29.53 -32.62 1.83
C SER A 365 -30.10 -34.02 2.07
N TYR A 366 -29.26 -35.01 2.40
CA TYR A 366 -29.65 -36.42 2.51
C TYR A 366 -29.16 -37.02 3.83
N SER A 367 -30.07 -37.67 4.58
CA SER A 367 -29.72 -38.47 5.77
C SER A 367 -29.02 -39.78 5.40
N ARG A 368 -29.43 -40.38 4.27
CA ARG A 368 -28.85 -41.62 3.73
C ARG A 368 -28.72 -41.49 2.22
N ILE A 369 -27.54 -41.79 1.68
CA ILE A 369 -27.31 -41.76 0.23
C ILE A 369 -26.41 -42.91 -0.21
N SER A 370 -26.71 -43.53 -1.35
CA SER A 370 -25.87 -44.57 -1.94
C SER A 370 -24.60 -43.95 -2.55
N LEU A 371 -23.46 -44.66 -2.49
CA LEU A 371 -22.21 -44.20 -3.09
C LEU A 371 -22.31 -44.05 -4.61
N VAL A 372 -23.19 -44.83 -5.26
CA VAL A 372 -23.45 -44.75 -6.70
C VAL A 372 -24.11 -43.41 -7.06
N ASP A 373 -25.06 -42.95 -6.26
CA ASP A 373 -25.74 -41.67 -6.51
C ASP A 373 -24.86 -40.47 -6.17
N VAL A 374 -23.96 -40.61 -5.18
CA VAL A 374 -22.91 -39.62 -4.91
C VAL A 374 -21.98 -39.48 -6.12
N ALA A 375 -21.52 -40.59 -6.69
CA ALA A 375 -20.66 -40.59 -7.88
C ALA A 375 -21.36 -39.94 -9.08
N LYS A 376 -22.65 -40.26 -9.31
CA LYS A 376 -23.45 -39.64 -10.38
C LYS A 376 -23.63 -38.13 -10.20
N LYS A 377 -23.90 -37.67 -8.96
CA LYS A 377 -24.11 -36.24 -8.69
C LYS A 377 -22.84 -35.41 -8.78
N LEU A 378 -21.71 -35.99 -8.38
CA LEU A 378 -20.39 -35.33 -8.49
C LEU A 378 -19.72 -35.54 -9.85
N ARG A 379 -20.32 -36.37 -10.73
CA ARG A 379 -19.76 -36.80 -12.02
C ARG A 379 -18.35 -37.37 -11.87
N LEU A 380 -18.20 -38.30 -10.93
CA LEU A 380 -16.96 -39.08 -10.74
C LEU A 380 -16.99 -40.33 -11.61
N ASP A 381 -15.85 -40.70 -12.18
CA ASP A 381 -15.73 -41.81 -13.14
C ASP A 381 -15.87 -43.19 -12.46
N SER A 382 -15.58 -43.30 -11.15
CA SER A 382 -15.58 -44.56 -10.41
C SER A 382 -16.29 -44.46 -9.06
N VAL A 383 -17.02 -45.53 -8.71
CA VAL A 383 -17.65 -45.70 -7.39
C VAL A 383 -16.61 -45.89 -6.28
N ALA A 384 -15.48 -46.54 -6.59
CA ALA A 384 -14.38 -46.73 -5.62
C ALA A 384 -13.67 -45.41 -5.29
N ASP A 385 -13.59 -44.49 -6.26
CA ASP A 385 -13.05 -43.15 -6.05
C ASP A 385 -13.98 -42.34 -5.15
N ALA A 386 -15.30 -42.44 -5.37
CA ALA A 386 -16.28 -41.80 -4.50
C ALA A 386 -16.17 -42.28 -3.05
N GLU A 387 -16.01 -43.59 -2.82
CA GLU A 387 -15.80 -44.15 -1.48
C GLU A 387 -14.53 -43.60 -0.82
N SER A 388 -13.42 -43.57 -1.55
CA SER A 388 -12.13 -43.07 -1.06
C SER A 388 -12.18 -41.57 -0.70
N ILE A 389 -12.85 -40.76 -1.52
CA ILE A 389 -13.01 -39.32 -1.29
C ILE A 389 -13.92 -39.08 -0.07
N VAL A 390 -15.02 -39.81 0.06
CA VAL A 390 -15.93 -39.68 1.22
C VAL A 390 -15.21 -40.12 2.51
N ALA A 391 -14.47 -41.23 2.48
CA ALA A 391 -13.68 -41.70 3.61
C ALA A 391 -12.62 -40.66 4.04
N LYS A 392 -11.97 -40.01 3.06
CA LYS A 392 -11.05 -38.91 3.32
C LYS A 392 -11.76 -37.69 3.92
N ALA A 393 -12.92 -37.32 3.40
CA ALA A 393 -13.68 -36.18 3.92
C ALA A 393 -14.13 -36.38 5.37
N ILE A 394 -14.49 -37.61 5.75
CA ILE A 394 -14.82 -37.98 7.14
C ILE A 394 -13.56 -37.91 8.01
N ARG A 395 -12.43 -38.45 7.55
CA ARG A 395 -11.14 -38.38 8.27
C ARG A 395 -10.67 -36.94 8.50
N ASP A 396 -10.84 -36.08 7.51
CA ASP A 396 -10.47 -34.66 7.58
C ASP A 396 -11.46 -33.84 8.44
N GLY A 397 -12.50 -34.47 9.00
CA GLY A 397 -13.54 -33.81 9.81
C GLY A 397 -14.37 -32.81 9.02
N ALA A 398 -14.42 -32.95 7.69
CA ALA A 398 -15.19 -32.05 6.84
C ALA A 398 -16.70 -32.35 6.88
N ILE A 399 -17.06 -33.60 7.17
CA ILE A 399 -18.42 -34.12 7.16
C ILE A 399 -18.59 -35.11 8.30
N ASP A 400 -19.64 -34.91 9.09
CA ASP A 400 -20.05 -35.84 10.14
C ASP A 400 -20.94 -36.94 9.54
N ALA A 401 -20.31 -37.97 9.01
CA ALA A 401 -20.98 -39.13 8.44
C ALA A 401 -20.24 -40.42 8.78
N THR A 402 -20.98 -41.53 8.80
CA THR A 402 -20.44 -42.88 8.88
C THR A 402 -20.63 -43.59 7.54
N LEU A 403 -19.60 -44.34 7.13
CA LEU A 403 -19.65 -45.19 5.95
C LEU A 403 -20.07 -46.60 6.37
N ASP A 404 -21.13 -47.12 5.77
CA ASP A 404 -21.47 -48.53 5.87
C ASP A 404 -21.04 -49.27 4.60
N HIS A 405 -19.99 -50.06 4.74
CA HIS A 405 -19.42 -50.84 3.62
C HIS A 405 -20.34 -51.99 3.17
N ALA A 406 -21.21 -52.50 4.05
CA ALA A 406 -22.11 -53.60 3.70
C ALA A 406 -23.26 -53.13 2.80
N SER A 407 -23.85 -51.96 3.11
CA SER A 407 -24.93 -51.36 2.32
C SER A 407 -24.44 -50.39 1.24
N ARG A 408 -23.13 -50.11 1.16
CA ARG A 408 -22.52 -49.10 0.26
C ARG A 408 -23.22 -47.74 0.33
N CYS A 409 -23.61 -47.36 1.55
CA CYS A 409 -24.32 -46.12 1.83
C CYS A 409 -23.52 -45.24 2.78
N MET A 410 -23.62 -43.94 2.56
CA MET A 410 -23.19 -42.91 3.49
C MET A 410 -24.37 -42.53 4.38
N LEU A 411 -24.18 -42.62 5.69
CA LEU A 411 -25.15 -42.21 6.71
C LEU A 411 -24.64 -40.90 7.31
N SER A 412 -25.31 -39.78 7.03
CA SER A 412 -24.99 -38.53 7.73
C SER A 412 -25.54 -38.58 9.15
N LYS A 413 -24.76 -38.07 10.10
CA LYS A 413 -25.27 -37.85 11.46
C LYS A 413 -26.13 -36.60 11.42
N GLU A 414 -27.27 -36.65 12.12
CA GLU A 414 -28.11 -35.47 12.28
C GLU A 414 -27.34 -34.41 13.07
N THR A 415 -27.40 -33.17 12.58
CA THR A 415 -26.79 -32.02 13.27
C THR A 415 -27.53 -31.83 14.59
N GLY A 416 -26.89 -32.19 15.71
CA GLY A 416 -27.44 -31.95 17.04
C GLY A 416 -27.55 -30.46 17.36
N ASP A 417 -28.23 -30.13 18.45
CA ASP A 417 -28.44 -28.74 18.87
C ASP A 417 -27.10 -28.03 19.14
N ILE A 418 -26.71 -27.13 18.23
CA ILE A 418 -25.47 -26.34 18.29
C ILE A 418 -25.38 -25.52 19.59
N TYR A 419 -26.52 -25.12 20.15
CA TYR A 419 -26.60 -24.35 21.39
C TYR A 419 -26.27 -25.14 22.66
N SER A 420 -26.28 -26.47 22.60
CA SER A 420 -25.83 -27.33 23.71
C SER A 420 -24.30 -27.36 23.83
N MET A 421 -23.61 -26.98 22.76
CA MET A 421 -22.15 -27.03 22.65
C MET A 421 -21.50 -25.68 23.02
N THR A 422 -20.18 -25.69 23.21
CA THR A 422 -19.37 -24.49 23.51
C THR A 422 -19.13 -23.58 22.29
N GLU A 423 -19.51 -24.01 21.08
CA GLU A 423 -19.25 -23.28 19.84
C GLU A 423 -19.78 -21.83 19.86
N PRO A 424 -21.03 -21.54 20.31
CA PRO A 424 -21.52 -20.16 20.38
C PRO A 424 -20.67 -19.29 21.31
N GLN A 425 -20.22 -19.83 22.43
CA GLN A 425 -19.37 -19.11 23.39
C GLN A 425 -18.03 -18.74 22.75
N THR A 426 -17.40 -19.63 21.96
CA THR A 426 -16.14 -19.31 21.26
C THR A 426 -16.32 -18.21 20.23
N VAL A 427 -17.43 -18.22 19.48
CA VAL A 427 -17.76 -17.18 18.51
C VAL A 427 -17.99 -15.84 19.22
N PHE A 428 -18.75 -15.82 20.32
CA PHE A 428 -18.94 -14.61 21.10
C PHE A 428 -17.64 -14.08 21.69
N ASN A 429 -16.78 -14.96 22.23
CA ASN A 429 -15.48 -14.55 22.76
C ASN A 429 -14.62 -13.86 21.68
N SER A 430 -14.55 -14.44 20.47
CA SER A 430 -13.82 -13.83 19.34
C SER A 430 -14.36 -12.44 18.97
N ARG A 431 -15.69 -12.26 18.99
CA ARG A 431 -16.35 -10.98 18.70
C ARG A 431 -16.14 -9.96 19.82
N ILE A 432 -16.25 -10.37 21.07
CA ILE A 432 -16.03 -9.51 22.24
C ILE A 432 -14.59 -9.02 22.24
N ALA A 433 -13.62 -9.91 22.05
CA ALA A 433 -12.21 -9.56 21.93
C ALA A 433 -11.97 -8.54 20.81
N PHE A 434 -12.59 -8.74 19.64
CA PHE A 434 -12.51 -7.78 18.53
C PHE A 434 -13.09 -6.41 18.90
N CYS A 435 -14.27 -6.35 19.51
CA CYS A 435 -14.91 -5.10 19.93
C CYS A 435 -14.09 -4.37 20.99
N LEU A 436 -13.56 -5.09 21.98
CA LEU A 436 -12.71 -4.52 23.03
C LEU A 436 -11.39 -4.00 22.48
N ASN A 437 -10.77 -4.71 21.54
CA ASN A 437 -9.57 -4.24 20.85
C ASN A 437 -9.85 -2.97 20.04
N MET A 438 -10.98 -2.92 19.32
CA MET A 438 -11.40 -1.71 18.59
C MET A 438 -11.63 -0.53 19.54
N HIS A 439 -12.26 -0.77 20.70
CA HIS A 439 -12.44 0.25 21.73
C HIS A 439 -11.09 0.75 22.26
N ASN A 440 -10.17 -0.17 22.60
CA ASN A 440 -8.84 0.18 23.08
C ASN A 440 -8.02 0.97 22.05
N GLU A 441 -8.07 0.58 20.78
CA GLU A 441 -7.44 1.32 19.67
C GLU A 441 -8.07 2.71 19.48
N ALA A 442 -9.39 2.82 19.56
CA ALA A 442 -10.09 4.11 19.48
C ALA A 442 -9.71 5.02 20.66
N VAL A 443 -9.65 4.50 21.88
CA VAL A 443 -9.20 5.27 23.07
C VAL A 443 -7.74 5.69 22.92
N ARG A 444 -6.85 4.82 22.41
CA ARG A 444 -5.47 5.18 22.11
C ARG A 444 -5.38 6.26 21.03
N ALA A 445 -6.20 6.18 19.99
CA ALA A 445 -6.24 7.18 18.91
C ALA A 445 -6.81 8.52 19.37
N LEU A 446 -7.80 8.53 20.27
CA LEU A 446 -8.33 9.74 20.90
C LEU A 446 -7.28 10.41 21.79
N ARG A 447 -6.42 9.61 22.43
CA ARG A 447 -5.21 10.07 23.11
C ARG A 447 -4.10 10.38 22.08
N PHE A 448 -4.35 11.31 21.15
CA PHE A 448 -3.27 11.98 20.42
C PHE A 448 -2.20 12.43 21.41
N PRO A 449 -0.88 12.39 21.08
CA PRO A 449 0.16 12.64 22.06
C PRO A 449 -0.13 13.96 22.77
N PRO A 450 -0.34 13.97 24.10
CA PRO A 450 -0.73 15.15 24.88
C PRO A 450 0.36 16.24 24.94
N ASN A 451 1.32 16.21 24.02
CA ASN A 451 2.53 17.01 24.03
C ASN A 451 2.73 17.89 22.78
N SER A 452 1.87 17.87 21.75
CA SER A 452 2.00 18.88 20.66
C SER A 452 1.60 20.29 21.11
N HIS A 453 0.95 20.41 22.27
CA HIS A 453 0.68 21.68 22.94
C HIS A 453 1.69 22.03 24.06
N LYS A 454 2.71 21.19 24.31
CA LYS A 454 3.66 21.36 25.44
C LYS A 454 4.88 22.23 25.17
N GLU A 455 4.97 22.90 24.02
CA GLU A 455 6.07 23.86 23.75
C GLU A 455 5.60 25.31 23.57
N LYS A 456 4.40 25.64 24.05
CA LYS A 456 4.17 27.02 24.50
C LYS A 456 4.35 26.97 26.00
N GLU A 457 5.44 27.52 26.53
CA GLU A 457 5.50 27.91 27.94
C GLU A 457 4.13 28.50 28.29
N SER A 458 3.47 27.96 29.32
CA SER A 458 2.20 28.53 29.76
C SER A 458 2.40 30.02 29.95
N ALA A 459 1.47 30.85 29.49
CA ALA A 459 1.57 32.30 29.65
C ALA A 459 1.81 32.67 31.12
N GLU A 460 1.37 31.83 32.05
CA GLU A 460 1.67 31.86 33.47
C GLU A 460 3.15 31.63 33.79
N LYS A 461 3.81 30.58 33.30
CA LYS A 461 5.26 30.38 33.51
C LYS A 461 6.11 31.49 32.92
N ARG A 462 5.68 32.12 31.82
CA ARG A 462 6.31 33.33 31.27
C ARG A 462 6.09 34.57 32.15
N ARG A 463 4.94 34.69 32.79
CA ARG A 463 4.64 35.76 33.74
C ARG A 463 5.40 35.58 35.04
N GLU A 464 5.47 34.36 35.57
CA GLU A 464 6.26 34.01 36.76
C GLU A 464 7.75 34.29 36.55
N ARG A 465 8.31 33.95 35.38
CA ARG A 465 9.72 34.28 35.08
C ARG A 465 9.96 35.80 35.04
N ARG A 466 9.06 36.56 34.41
CA ARG A 466 9.16 38.04 34.41
C ARG A 466 8.98 38.64 35.80
N GLN A 467 8.12 38.06 36.63
CA GLN A 467 7.93 38.50 38.02
C GLN A 467 9.18 38.21 38.84
N GLN A 468 9.78 37.03 38.69
CA GLN A 468 11.06 36.70 39.34
C GLN A 468 12.20 37.61 38.87
N GLU A 469 12.28 37.90 37.56
CA GLU A 469 13.25 38.87 37.03
C GLU A 469 13.01 40.28 37.57
N GLN A 470 11.76 40.70 37.74
CA GLN A 470 11.41 41.99 38.35
C GLN A 470 11.67 42.03 39.86
N GLU A 471 11.44 40.94 40.58
CA GLU A 471 11.74 40.83 42.02
C GLU A 471 13.25 40.83 42.26
N LEU A 472 14.02 40.14 41.43
CA LEU A 472 15.49 40.19 41.47
C LEU A 472 16.03 41.59 41.14
N ALA A 473 15.47 42.25 40.11
CA ALA A 473 15.86 43.62 39.78
C ALA A 473 15.53 44.63 40.89
N LYS A 474 14.41 44.43 41.60
CA LYS A 474 14.07 45.23 42.78
C LYS A 474 15.01 44.96 43.95
N HIS A 475 15.34 43.70 44.21
CA HIS A 475 16.30 43.35 45.26
C HIS A 475 17.68 43.97 45.02
N ILE A 476 18.16 43.98 43.77
CA ILE A 476 19.42 44.63 43.41
C ILE A 476 19.32 46.16 43.57
N ALA A 477 18.19 46.77 43.20
CA ALA A 477 17.98 48.21 43.39
C ALA A 477 17.88 48.60 44.88
N GLU A 478 17.27 47.76 45.72
CA GLU A 478 17.20 47.97 47.17
C GLU A 478 18.58 47.77 47.82
N GLU A 479 19.40 46.82 47.35
CA GLU A 479 20.80 46.66 47.80
C GLU A 479 21.71 47.81 47.35
N ASP A 480 21.48 48.39 46.15
CA ASP A 480 22.20 49.58 45.67
C ASP A 480 21.77 50.88 46.39
N ASP A 481 20.52 50.97 46.87
CA ASP A 481 20.00 52.11 47.65
C ASP A 481 20.43 52.06 49.13
N ASP A 482 20.82 50.88 49.65
CA ASP A 482 21.32 50.68 51.02
C ASP A 482 22.85 50.95 51.17
N GLU A 483 23.56 51.30 50.09
CA GLU A 483 25.01 51.63 50.09
C GLU A 483 25.33 53.14 49.98
N PHE A 484 24.50 54.02 50.56
CA PHE A 484 24.78 55.46 50.71
C PHE A 484 24.71 56.01 52.14
#